data_AF-A0A0F9SU19-F1
#
_entry.id   AF-A0A0F9SU19-F1
#
_cell.length_a   1.000
_cell.length_b   1.000
_cell.length_c   1.000
_cell.angle_alpha   90.00
_cell.angle_beta   90.00
_cell.angle_gamma   90.00
#
_symmetry.space_group_name_H-M   'P 1'
#
loop_
_entity.id
_entity.type
_entity.pdbx_description
1 polymer ?
#
loop_
_entity_poly.entity_id
_entity_poly.type
_entity_poly.pdbx_seq_one_letter_code
_entity_poly.pdbx_strand_id
1 'polypeptide(L)'
;MKLNTVIKLPDGRVGTICWNHLDGAGGVWGEQHFEMPEGGFGDLPSPEFMLREPKVKEILVKIGHLPNVECVGNDFEIIREGN
;
A
#
# COMPACT_ATOMS: atom_id res chain seq x y z
N MET A 1 -1.42 -7.15 5.36
CA MET A 1 -0.61 -6.04 5.91
C MET A 1 -1.49 -5.23 6.87
N LYS A 2 -0.96 -4.73 7.99
CA LYS A 2 -1.73 -3.87 8.90
C LYS A 2 -1.68 -2.41 8.44
N LEU A 3 -2.69 -1.63 8.82
CA LEU A 3 -2.63 -0.17 8.72
C LEU A 3 -1.44 0.34 9.53
N ASN A 4 -0.78 1.42 9.11
CA ASN A 4 0.38 2.02 9.79
C ASN A 4 1.66 1.16 9.79
N THR A 5 1.66 -0.02 9.14
CA THR A 5 2.91 -0.76 8.92
C THR A 5 3.83 0.12 8.07
N VAL A 6 5.08 0.24 8.49
CA VAL A 6 6.12 0.95 7.73
C VAL A 6 7.02 -0.08 7.07
N ILE A 7 7.25 0.14 5.78
CA ILE A 7 8.10 -0.72 4.96
C ILE A 7 9.25 0.07 4.34
N LYS A 8 10.30 -0.65 3.97
CA LYS A 8 11.43 -0.16 3.19
C LYS A 8 11.61 -1.02 1.93
N LEU A 9 11.73 -0.35 0.79
CA LEU A 9 12.00 -0.99 -0.49
C LEU A 9 13.51 -1.19 -0.72
N PRO A 10 13.91 -2.10 -1.64
CA PRO A 10 15.32 -2.33 -1.98
C PRO A 10 16.06 -1.09 -2.50
N ASP A 11 15.34 -0.15 -3.12
CA ASP A 11 15.88 1.13 -3.60
C ASP A 11 16.05 2.17 -2.48
N GLY A 12 15.70 1.82 -1.24
CA GLY A 12 15.83 2.65 -0.05
C GLY A 12 14.62 3.52 0.25
N ARG A 13 13.60 3.57 -0.61
CA ARG A 13 12.35 4.31 -0.32
C ARG A 13 11.61 3.69 0.86
N VAL A 14 11.00 4.55 1.67
CA VAL A 14 10.22 4.17 2.85
C VAL A 14 8.79 4.62 2.65
N GLY A 15 7.83 3.76 3.02
CA GLY A 15 6.41 4.05 2.91
C GLY A 15 5.60 3.45 4.04
N THR A 16 4.44 4.05 4.28
CA THR A 16 3.48 3.63 5.30
C THR A 16 2.22 3.09 4.64
N ILE A 17 1.76 1.94 5.12
CA ILE A 17 0.59 1.26 4.61
C ILE A 17 -0.67 1.97 5.08
N CYS A 18 -1.45 2.49 4.13
CA CYS A 18 -2.73 3.13 4.36
C CYS A 18 -3.91 2.23 3.98
N TRP A 19 -3.67 1.14 3.25
CA TRP A 19 -4.72 0.26 2.75
C TRP A 19 -4.22 -1.17 2.55
N ASN A 20 -5.08 -2.16 2.76
CA ASN A 20 -4.76 -3.56 2.49
C ASN A 20 -6.01 -4.36 2.13
N HIS A 21 -5.95 -5.08 1.01
CA HIS A 21 -7.04 -5.89 0.50
C HIS A 21 -6.51 -7.15 -0.21
N LEU A 22 -7.40 -7.96 -0.78
CA LEU A 22 -7.05 -9.23 -1.44
C LEU A 22 -6.13 -9.05 -2.66
N ASP A 23 -6.19 -7.91 -3.32
CA ASP A 23 -5.43 -7.59 -4.54
C ASP A 23 -4.11 -6.85 -4.27
N GLY A 24 -3.77 -6.61 -3.00
CA GLY A 24 -2.50 -6.05 -2.58
C GLY A 24 -2.60 -5.13 -1.35
N ALA A 25 -1.48 -4.51 -1.00
CA ALA A 25 -1.44 -3.44 -0.01
C ALA A 25 -1.09 -2.11 -0.69
N GLY A 26 -1.65 -1.02 -0.19
CA GLY A 26 -1.47 0.33 -0.68
C GLY A 26 -0.81 1.17 0.39
N GLY A 27 0.10 2.03 -0.01
CA GLY A 27 0.78 2.92 0.90
C GLY A 27 1.06 4.28 0.30
N VAL A 28 1.50 5.17 1.18
CA VAL A 28 1.99 6.51 0.87
C VAL A 28 3.44 6.61 1.29
N TRP A 29 4.22 7.45 0.62
CA TRP A 29 5.62 7.63 0.91
C TRP A 29 5.84 8.33 2.25
N GLY A 30 6.97 7.99 2.87
CA GLY A 30 7.36 8.46 4.20
C GLY A 30 6.71 7.69 5.34
N GLU A 31 7.15 8.01 6.55
CA GLU A 31 6.56 7.51 7.79
C GLU A 31 5.36 8.39 8.19
N GLN A 32 4.18 7.79 8.24
CA GLN A 32 2.94 8.46 8.59
C GLN A 32 2.17 7.65 9.64
N HIS A 33 1.13 8.26 10.22
CA HIS A 33 0.21 7.58 11.11
C HIS A 33 -1.22 7.96 10.74
N PHE A 34 -2.07 6.96 10.58
CA PHE A 34 -3.46 7.06 10.20
C PHE A 34 -4.33 6.54 11.33
N GLU A 35 -5.37 7.31 11.65
CA GLU A 35 -6.39 6.91 12.61
C GLU A 35 -7.60 6.38 11.85
N MET A 36 -8.02 5.14 12.14
CA MET A 36 -9.30 4.63 11.66
C MET A 36 -10.41 5.18 12.56
N PRO A 37 -11.42 5.87 12.01
CA PRO A 37 -12.57 6.29 12.81
C PRO A 37 -13.37 5.06 13.27
N GLU A 38 -14.00 5.17 14.45
CA GLU A 38 -14.96 4.19 14.94
C GLU A 38 -16.09 4.02 13.92
N GLY A 39 -16.14 2.88 13.22
CA GLY A 39 -17.10 2.62 12.14
C GLY A 39 -16.48 2.08 10.84
N GLY A 40 -15.15 2.08 10.72
CA GLY A 40 -14.43 1.20 9.79
C GLY A 40 -14.30 1.69 8.33
N PHE A 41 -14.67 2.93 8.03
CA PHE A 41 -14.30 3.59 6.78
C PHE A 41 -14.01 5.06 7.07
N GLY A 42 -12.72 5.41 7.18
CA GLY A 42 -12.27 6.79 7.31
C GLY A 42 -11.71 7.34 6.01
N ASP A 43 -11.41 8.65 6.01
CA ASP A 43 -10.64 9.34 4.97
C ASP A 43 -9.17 8.89 4.98
N LEU A 44 -8.93 7.61 4.72
CA LEU A 44 -7.59 7.11 4.46
C LEU A 44 -7.11 7.68 3.12
N PRO A 45 -5.85 8.10 3.01
CA PRO A 45 -5.34 8.69 1.79
C PRO A 45 -5.39 7.68 0.64
N SER A 46 -5.58 8.19 -0.57
CA SER A 46 -5.39 7.39 -1.77
C SER A 46 -3.93 6.90 -1.83
N PRO A 47 -3.68 5.60 -2.07
CA PRO A 47 -2.32 5.07 -2.17
C PRO A 47 -1.50 5.75 -3.27
N GLU A 48 -0.24 6.06 -2.98
CA GLU A 48 0.77 6.52 -3.96
C GLU A 48 1.52 5.35 -4.58
N PHE A 49 1.63 4.24 -3.85
CA PHE A 49 2.18 2.98 -4.33
C PHE A 49 1.34 1.77 -3.90
N MET A 50 1.53 0.67 -4.62
CA MET A 50 0.95 -0.64 -4.35
C MET A 50 2.03 -1.70 -4.23
N LEU A 51 1.90 -2.52 -3.19
CA LEU A 51 2.60 -3.78 -3.01
C LEU A 51 1.75 -4.90 -3.58
N ARG A 52 2.03 -5.26 -4.82
CA ARG A 52 1.38 -6.36 -5.53
C ARG A 52 2.31 -6.90 -6.61
N GLU A 53 2.10 -8.15 -7.00
CA GLU A 53 2.84 -8.72 -8.12
C GLU A 53 2.52 -7.97 -9.42
N PRO A 54 3.52 -7.77 -10.32
CA PRO A 54 3.29 -7.19 -11.64
C PRO A 54 2.17 -7.90 -12.43
N LYS A 55 2.04 -9.22 -12.27
CA LYS A 55 0.98 -10.01 -12.92
C LYS A 55 -0.43 -9.64 -12.45
N VAL A 56 -0.60 -9.27 -11.17
CA VAL A 56 -1.88 -8.78 -10.63
C VAL A 56 -2.21 -7.43 -11.24
N LYS A 57 -1.22 -6.52 -11.37
CA LYS A 57 -1.39 -5.24 -12.08
C LYS A 57 -1.83 -5.47 -13.53
N GLU A 58 -1.21 -6.40 -14.26
CA GLU A 58 -1.62 -6.71 -15.64
C GLU A 58 -3.07 -7.18 -15.75
N ILE A 59 -3.53 -8.02 -14.80
CA ILE A 59 -4.92 -8.48 -14.76
C ILE A 59 -5.87 -7.31 -14.49
N LEU A 60 -5.56 -6.47 -13.51
CA LEU A 60 -6.37 -5.29 -13.16
C LEU A 60 -6.51 -4.32 -14.32
N VAL A 61 -5.41 -4.05 -15.03
CA VAL A 61 -5.41 -3.22 -16.24
C VAL A 61 -6.30 -3.86 -17.32
N LYS A 62 -6.21 -5.17 -17.54
CA LYS A 62 -7.02 -5.89 -18.54
C LYS A 62 -8.53 -5.82 -18.26
N ILE A 63 -8.93 -5.77 -16.99
CA ILE A 63 -10.34 -5.64 -16.60
C ILE A 63 -10.81 -4.17 -16.48
N GLY A 64 -10.00 -3.21 -16.95
CA GLY A 64 -10.34 -1.78 -16.98
C GLY A 64 -10.09 -1.04 -15.67
N HIS A 65 -9.45 -1.66 -14.68
CA HIS A 65 -9.06 -1.01 -13.43
C HIS A 65 -7.68 -0.35 -13.62
N LEU A 66 -7.67 0.96 -13.83
CA LEU A 66 -6.48 1.77 -14.13
C LEU A 66 -6.10 2.66 -12.93
N PRO A 67 -5.53 2.12 -11.83
CA PRO A 67 -4.95 2.98 -10.82
C PRO A 67 -3.66 3.60 -11.39
N ASN A 68 -3.61 4.93 -11.51
CA ASN A 68 -2.38 5.71 -11.76
C ASN A 68 -1.45 5.66 -10.54
N VAL A 69 -1.23 4.46 -10.00
CA VAL A 69 -0.52 4.20 -8.75
C VAL A 69 0.68 3.32 -9.07
N GLU A 70 1.84 3.68 -8.53
CA GLU A 70 3.07 2.94 -8.75
C GLU A 70 2.94 1.52 -8.19
N CYS A 71 3.42 0.51 -8.91
CA CYS A 71 3.41 -0.87 -8.42
C CYS A 71 4.85 -1.29 -8.16
N VAL A 72 5.22 -1.37 -6.88
CA VAL A 72 6.62 -1.53 -6.47
C VAL A 72 6.99 -2.98 -6.15
N GLY A 73 6.04 -3.91 -6.33
CA GLY A 73 6.27 -5.34 -6.17
C GLY A 73 6.06 -5.83 -4.75
N ASN A 74 6.67 -6.97 -4.43
CA ASN A 74 6.52 -7.66 -3.13
C ASN A 74 7.84 -7.76 -2.35
N ASP A 75 8.93 -7.23 -2.90
CA ASP A 75 10.22 -7.21 -2.21
C ASP A 75 10.28 -5.97 -1.32
N PHE A 76 10.11 -6.17 -0.01
CA PHE A 76 10.19 -5.11 0.99
C PHE A 76 10.59 -5.68 2.36
N GLU A 77 11.13 -4.81 3.20
CA GLU A 77 11.39 -5.08 4.61
C GLU A 77 10.33 -4.35 5.45
N ILE A 78 9.75 -5.01 6.45
CA ILE A 78 8.92 -4.34 7.47
C ILE A 78 9.86 -3.77 8.53
N ILE A 79 9.88 -2.44 8.66
CA ILE A 79 10.72 -1.75 9.65
C ILE A 79 9.94 -1.36 10.91
N ARG A 80 8.60 -1.26 10.82
CA ARG A 80 7.70 -1.06 11.96
C ARG A 80 6.36 -1.73 11.69
N GLU A 81 5.93 -2.60 12.59
CA GLU A 81 4.58 -3.18 12.53
C GLU A 81 3.53 -2.12 12.86
N GLY A 82 2.43 -2.17 12.11
CA GLY A 82 1.29 -1.29 12.30
C GLY A 82 0.36 -1.72 13.43
N ASN A 83 -0.38 -0.76 13.96
CA ASN A 83 -1.47 -0.96 14.91
C ASN A 83 -2.80 -0.62 14.24
#